data_AF-A0A8H4FRA1-F1
#
_entry.id   AF-A0A8H4FRA1-F1
#
_cell.length_a   1.000
_cell.length_b   1.000
_cell.length_c   1.000
_cell.angle_alpha   90.00
_cell.angle_beta   90.00
_cell.angle_gamma   90.00
#
_symmetry.space_group_name_H-M   'P 1'
#
loop_
_entity.id
_entity.type
_entity.pdbx_description
1 polymer ?
#
loop_
_entity_poly.entity_id
_entity_poly.type
_entity_poly.pdbx_seq_one_letter_code
_entity_poly.pdbx_strand_id
1 'polypeptide(L)'
;MRTSPNIIITGTPGVGKTTHCEELARRSGLKHLSVNQVVKDRECHEGWDDEFQSWIVDEDKLLDAIEAEVSSGGYIIDWHACDLFPKSWIDLVVVLRVDSTTLYDRLTARKYPEAKLQENLDSEIMEVLLQEARDAFDEEIVVELTSNTSDEMETNVSRVEECQSEVTARTVGFLYCSILPPHKSRPNPGCIVRTRFSLTMATPPVVNFITGNANKLREVKAILEPAIAVQSQAIDLDEVQGTVEEVTIAKCRKAADTVQGPVLVEDTCLCFKALNDLPGPYIKWFMQSIGHQGLNNLLAAYSDKSADAVCTFAYSPGPGHEPVLFQGRTGGKIVPPRGPTDFGWDAIFEYDGQTYAEMDKTAKNNISHRGLALKKLQEWFAQKADLVSQ
;
A
#
# COMPACT_ATOMS: atom_id res chain seq x y z
N MET A 1 12.37 -17.42 19.82
CA MET A 1 11.36 -16.77 18.96
C MET A 1 10.08 -16.67 19.77
N ARG A 2 9.42 -15.51 19.75
CA ARG A 2 8.11 -15.29 20.37
C ARG A 2 7.09 -16.19 19.67
N THR A 3 6.11 -16.75 20.38
CA THR A 3 5.06 -17.62 19.79
C THR A 3 3.71 -16.92 19.66
N SER A 4 3.56 -15.77 20.31
CA SER A 4 2.35 -14.95 20.30
C SER A 4 2.75 -13.51 19.95
N PRO A 5 1.95 -12.82 19.13
CA PRO A 5 2.29 -11.49 18.66
C PRO A 5 2.15 -10.45 19.77
N ASN A 6 2.85 -9.34 19.60
CA ASN A 6 2.57 -8.09 20.31
C ASN A 6 1.90 -7.12 19.33
N ILE A 7 0.80 -6.54 19.78
CA ILE A 7 0.00 -5.60 19.02
C ILE A 7 0.01 -4.27 19.75
N ILE A 8 0.42 -3.18 19.09
CA ILE A 8 0.19 -1.83 19.62
C ILE A 8 -1.16 -1.34 19.11
N ILE A 9 -1.98 -0.79 20.00
CA ILE A 9 -3.14 0.03 19.62
C ILE A 9 -2.82 1.47 19.99
N THR A 10 -2.67 2.32 18.97
CA THR A 10 -2.25 3.71 19.08
C THR A 10 -3.25 4.68 18.45
N GLY A 11 -3.01 5.98 18.59
CA GLY A 11 -3.85 7.07 18.12
C GLY A 11 -4.05 8.16 19.16
N THR A 12 -4.70 9.25 18.78
CA THR A 12 -4.93 10.41 19.66
C THR A 12 -5.77 10.04 20.90
N PRO A 13 -5.56 10.62 22.08
CA PRO A 13 -6.51 10.54 23.18
C PRO A 13 -7.96 10.80 22.73
N GLY A 14 -8.89 9.89 23.06
CA GLY A 14 -10.32 10.00 22.69
C GLY A 14 -10.77 9.12 21.53
N VAL A 15 -9.86 8.54 20.75
CA VAL A 15 -10.19 7.66 19.60
C VAL A 15 -10.74 6.28 20.00
N GLY A 16 -10.64 5.88 21.27
CA GLY A 16 -11.22 4.63 21.78
C GLY A 16 -10.22 3.49 22.04
N LYS A 17 -8.90 3.75 22.07
CA LYS A 17 -7.83 2.76 22.29
C LYS A 17 -8.11 1.77 23.42
N THR A 18 -8.32 2.27 24.64
CA THR A 18 -8.53 1.42 25.82
C THR A 18 -9.71 0.49 25.66
N THR A 19 -10.82 0.97 25.10
CA THR A 19 -12.00 0.13 24.85
C THR A 19 -11.73 -0.97 23.81
N HIS A 20 -10.96 -0.66 22.74
CA HIS A 20 -10.54 -1.69 21.78
C HIS A 20 -9.61 -2.71 22.41
N CYS A 21 -8.65 -2.26 23.24
CA CYS A 21 -7.69 -3.13 23.89
C CYS A 21 -8.36 -4.08 24.88
N GLU A 22 -9.30 -3.58 25.68
CA GLU A 22 -10.06 -4.38 26.64
C GLU A 22 -10.87 -5.47 25.94
N GLU A 23 -11.59 -5.12 24.88
CA GLU A 23 -12.40 -6.09 24.15
C GLU A 23 -11.55 -7.09 23.36
N LEU A 24 -10.49 -6.62 22.71
CA LEU A 24 -9.55 -7.49 22.01
C LEU A 24 -8.88 -8.46 22.98
N ALA A 25 -8.49 -8.03 24.19
CA ALA A 25 -7.90 -8.92 25.20
C ALA A 25 -8.88 -10.01 25.65
N ARG A 26 -10.19 -9.70 25.75
CA ARG A 26 -11.22 -10.69 26.11
C ARG A 26 -11.40 -11.78 25.07
N ARG A 27 -11.16 -11.47 23.79
CA ARG A 27 -11.41 -12.41 22.68
C ARG A 27 -10.16 -13.12 22.18
N SER A 28 -9.02 -12.44 22.15
CA SER A 28 -7.75 -12.92 21.58
C SER A 28 -6.89 -13.79 22.50
N GLY A 29 -7.12 -13.73 23.81
CA GLY A 29 -6.25 -14.34 24.81
C GLY A 29 -4.91 -13.61 25.03
N LEU A 30 -4.68 -12.49 24.36
CA LEU A 30 -3.54 -11.60 24.61
C LEU A 30 -3.76 -10.78 25.89
N LYS A 31 -2.67 -10.35 26.52
CA LYS A 31 -2.71 -9.54 27.74
C LYS A 31 -2.73 -8.05 27.41
N HIS A 32 -3.69 -7.31 27.94
CA HIS A 32 -3.72 -5.86 27.85
C HIS A 32 -2.66 -5.23 28.77
N LEU A 33 -1.78 -4.42 28.20
CA LEU A 33 -0.77 -3.61 28.88
C LEU A 33 -1.10 -2.14 28.64
N SER A 34 -1.70 -1.48 29.64
CA SER A 34 -1.91 -0.03 29.59
C SER A 34 -0.64 0.71 30.00
N VAL A 35 0.00 1.40 29.06
CA VAL A 35 1.24 2.13 29.34
C VAL A 35 1.01 3.27 30.33
N ASN A 36 -0.16 3.92 30.27
CA ASN A 36 -0.59 4.90 31.28
C ASN A 36 -0.56 4.34 32.71
N GLN A 37 -0.92 3.07 32.88
CA GLN A 37 -0.94 2.42 34.18
C GLN A 37 0.46 1.97 34.60
N VAL A 38 1.25 1.45 33.65
CA VAL A 38 2.66 1.10 33.89
C VAL A 38 3.47 2.30 34.36
N VAL A 39 3.34 3.45 33.68
CA VAL A 39 4.04 4.69 34.04
C VAL A 39 3.75 5.09 35.48
N LYS A 40 2.49 4.95 35.93
CA LYS A 40 2.08 5.27 37.31
C LYS A 40 2.57 4.24 38.32
N ASP A 41 2.36 2.96 38.05
CA ASP A 41 2.61 1.89 39.02
C ASP A 41 4.10 1.58 39.19
N ARG A 42 4.90 1.82 38.15
CA ARG A 42 6.35 1.57 38.12
C ARG A 42 7.18 2.85 38.17
N GLU A 43 6.53 4.00 38.36
CA GLU A 43 7.18 5.31 38.50
C GLU A 43 8.11 5.67 37.31
N CYS A 44 7.70 5.31 36.08
CA CYS A 44 8.45 5.60 34.84
C CYS A 44 8.18 7.04 34.34
N HIS A 45 8.30 8.04 35.21
CA HIS A 45 8.05 9.44 34.89
C HIS A 45 9.01 10.39 35.63
N GLU A 46 9.28 11.55 35.06
CA GLU A 46 10.15 12.57 35.66
C GLU A 46 9.39 13.66 36.42
N GLY A 47 8.09 13.79 36.16
CA GLY A 47 7.26 14.81 36.78
C GLY A 47 5.84 14.85 36.21
N TRP A 48 5.00 15.69 36.80
CA TRP A 48 3.63 15.94 36.37
C TRP A 48 3.53 17.29 35.68
N ASP A 49 2.87 17.33 34.52
CA ASP A 49 2.55 18.56 33.80
C ASP A 49 1.13 19.02 34.17
N ASP A 50 1.03 20.15 34.87
CA ASP A 50 -0.24 20.75 35.29
C ASP A 50 -1.02 21.40 34.14
N GLU A 51 -0.36 21.82 33.06
CA GLU A 51 -1.01 22.44 31.90
C GLU A 51 -1.70 21.36 31.05
N PHE A 52 -0.97 20.29 30.75
CA PHE A 52 -1.46 19.18 29.94
C PHE A 52 -2.13 18.07 30.77
N GLN A 53 -2.12 18.16 32.10
CA GLN A 53 -2.72 17.19 33.02
C GLN A 53 -2.28 15.75 32.69
N SER A 54 -0.96 15.55 32.61
CA SER A 54 -0.30 14.30 32.19
C SER A 54 1.06 14.11 32.84
N TRP A 55 1.51 12.87 32.94
CA TRP A 55 2.88 12.56 33.35
C TRP A 55 3.86 12.82 32.21
N ILE A 56 5.00 13.41 32.55
CA ILE A 56 6.17 13.49 31.67
C ILE A 56 6.88 12.14 31.76
N VAL A 57 6.69 11.31 30.72
CA VAL A 57 7.16 9.93 30.71
C VAL A 57 8.67 9.87 30.52
N ASP A 58 9.34 9.05 31.32
CA ASP A 58 10.74 8.68 31.13
C ASP A 58 10.77 7.42 30.25
N GLU A 59 11.07 7.60 28.97
CA GLU A 59 10.98 6.54 27.96
C GLU A 59 11.95 5.38 28.22
N ASP A 60 13.18 5.69 28.66
CA ASP A 60 14.19 4.67 28.98
C ASP A 60 13.72 3.81 30.16
N LYS A 61 13.26 4.43 31.25
CA LYS A 61 12.70 3.69 32.39
C LYS A 61 11.45 2.89 32.01
N LEU A 62 10.62 3.41 31.11
CA LEU A 62 9.44 2.70 30.64
C LEU A 62 9.82 1.44 29.87
N LEU A 63 10.75 1.53 28.92
CA LEU A 63 11.22 0.40 28.12
C LEU A 63 11.86 -0.67 29.00
N ASP A 64 12.75 -0.28 29.90
CA ASP A 64 13.39 -1.19 30.87
C ASP A 64 12.34 -1.91 31.73
N ALA A 65 11.31 -1.18 32.17
CA ALA A 65 10.29 -1.74 33.04
C ALA A 65 9.44 -2.82 32.35
N ILE A 66 9.22 -2.73 31.03
CA ILE A 66 8.33 -3.63 30.29
C ILE A 66 9.06 -4.67 29.42
N GLU A 67 10.38 -4.54 29.24
CA GLU A 67 11.18 -5.38 28.34
C GLU A 67 10.94 -6.87 28.56
N ALA A 68 11.02 -7.34 29.81
CA ALA A 68 10.89 -8.76 30.14
C ALA A 68 9.52 -9.33 29.77
N GLU A 69 8.46 -8.51 29.87
CA GLU A 69 7.10 -8.90 29.55
C GLU A 69 6.89 -8.89 28.03
N VAL A 70 7.15 -7.76 27.39
CA VAL A 70 6.89 -7.56 25.96
C VAL A 70 7.78 -8.46 25.10
N SER A 71 9.04 -8.68 25.49
CA SER A 71 9.95 -9.58 24.76
C SER A 71 9.49 -11.05 24.74
N SER A 72 8.58 -11.45 25.63
CA SER A 72 8.00 -12.80 25.63
C SER A 72 6.88 -12.99 24.60
N GLY A 73 6.29 -11.89 24.10
CA GLY A 73 5.15 -11.92 23.18
C GLY A 73 3.80 -12.05 23.90
N GLY A 74 2.70 -11.82 23.18
CA GLY A 74 1.35 -12.04 23.68
C GLY A 74 0.68 -10.83 24.33
N TYR A 75 1.09 -9.61 23.98
CA TYR A 75 0.58 -8.38 24.59
C TYR A 75 -0.17 -7.47 23.60
N ILE A 76 -1.20 -6.80 24.11
CA ILE A 76 -1.86 -5.66 23.48
C ILE A 76 -1.41 -4.42 24.24
N ILE A 77 -0.64 -3.55 23.59
CA ILE A 77 -0.02 -2.37 24.18
C ILE A 77 -0.93 -1.16 23.87
N ASP A 78 -1.50 -0.56 24.92
CA ASP A 78 -2.38 0.61 24.84
C ASP A 78 -1.59 1.88 25.18
N TRP A 79 -1.22 2.65 24.15
CA TRP A 79 -0.50 3.90 24.29
C TRP A 79 -0.77 4.87 23.15
N HIS A 80 -0.29 6.11 23.25
CA HIS A 80 -0.45 7.09 22.17
C HIS A 80 0.80 7.23 21.31
N ALA A 81 2.03 7.17 21.86
CA ALA A 81 3.26 7.25 21.07
C ALA A 81 3.80 5.84 20.78
N CYS A 82 3.90 5.42 19.53
CA CYS A 82 4.34 4.05 19.22
C CYS A 82 5.80 3.93 18.77
N ASP A 83 6.41 5.05 18.42
CA ASP A 83 7.76 5.18 17.90
C ASP A 83 8.88 4.84 18.90
N LEU A 84 8.60 4.96 20.21
CA LEU A 84 9.53 4.57 21.28
C LEU A 84 9.81 3.06 21.33
N PHE A 85 8.91 2.20 20.81
CA PHE A 85 9.06 0.75 20.95
C PHE A 85 10.01 0.17 19.90
N PRO A 86 10.97 -0.69 20.28
CA PRO A 86 11.84 -1.35 19.31
C PRO A 86 11.05 -2.17 18.29
N LYS A 87 11.35 -2.01 16.98
CA LYS A 87 10.74 -2.79 15.88
C LYS A 87 10.70 -4.30 16.15
N SER A 88 11.73 -4.85 16.79
CA SER A 88 11.83 -6.28 17.12
C SER A 88 10.77 -6.77 18.13
N TRP A 89 10.14 -5.87 18.87
CA TRP A 89 9.13 -6.20 19.88
C TRP A 89 7.72 -6.23 19.31
N ILE A 90 7.47 -5.60 18.17
CA ILE A 90 6.12 -5.29 17.69
C ILE A 90 5.85 -6.04 16.39
N ASP A 91 4.70 -6.70 16.30
CA ASP A 91 4.32 -7.49 15.12
C ASP A 91 3.11 -6.90 14.38
N LEU A 92 2.37 -6.01 15.03
CA LEU A 92 1.23 -5.28 14.45
C LEU A 92 1.06 -3.95 15.19
N VAL A 93 0.79 -2.89 14.45
CA VAL A 93 0.47 -1.54 14.94
C VAL A 93 -0.89 -1.17 14.39
N VAL A 94 -1.85 -0.87 15.25
CA VAL A 94 -3.19 -0.43 14.87
C VAL A 94 -3.35 1.02 15.27
N VAL A 95 -3.52 1.91 14.29
CA VAL A 95 -3.76 3.33 14.51
C VAL A 95 -5.26 3.58 14.44
N LEU A 96 -5.87 3.90 15.58
CA LEU A 96 -7.28 4.29 15.62
C LEU A 96 -7.43 5.76 15.28
N ARG A 97 -8.33 6.05 14.34
CA ARG A 97 -8.68 7.38 13.87
C ARG A 97 -10.15 7.67 14.14
N VAL A 98 -10.50 8.94 14.24
CA VAL A 98 -11.89 9.36 14.45
C VAL A 98 -12.12 10.70 13.74
N ASP A 99 -13.34 10.95 13.28
CA ASP A 99 -13.69 12.26 12.75
C ASP A 99 -13.60 13.35 13.83
N SER A 100 -13.25 14.56 13.41
CA SER A 100 -13.01 15.68 14.32
C SER A 100 -14.23 16.06 15.17
N THR A 101 -15.45 15.85 14.66
CA THR A 101 -16.68 16.19 15.40
C THR A 101 -16.90 15.21 16.53
N THR A 102 -16.80 13.91 16.21
CA THR A 102 -16.91 12.84 17.21
C THR A 102 -15.79 12.94 18.24
N LEU A 103 -14.56 13.29 17.84
CA LEU A 103 -13.46 13.51 18.78
C LEU A 103 -13.77 14.65 19.75
N TYR A 104 -14.20 15.80 19.21
CA TYR A 104 -14.53 16.98 20.00
C TYR A 104 -15.57 16.65 21.08
N ASP A 105 -16.65 15.95 20.70
CA ASP A 105 -17.72 15.55 21.62
C ASP A 105 -17.19 14.60 22.72
N ARG A 106 -16.35 13.62 22.35
CA ARG A 106 -15.74 12.69 23.30
C ARG A 106 -14.79 13.37 24.28
N LEU A 107 -13.96 14.30 23.81
CA LEU A 107 -13.02 15.05 24.66
C LEU A 107 -13.75 16.05 25.56
N THR A 108 -14.79 16.70 25.06
CA THR A 108 -15.67 17.58 25.85
C THR A 108 -16.36 16.80 26.97
N ALA A 109 -16.89 15.60 26.67
CA ALA A 109 -17.50 14.74 27.68
C ALA A 109 -16.50 14.30 28.79
N ARG A 110 -15.21 14.24 28.48
CA ARG A 110 -14.12 13.98 29.44
C ARG A 110 -13.71 15.20 30.25
N LYS A 111 -14.30 16.37 29.99
CA LYS A 111 -14.00 17.65 30.67
C LYS A 111 -12.53 18.07 30.54
N TYR A 112 -11.93 17.84 29.38
CA TYR A 112 -10.58 18.31 29.12
C TYR A 112 -10.56 19.85 29.08
N PRO A 113 -9.50 20.50 29.59
CA PRO A 113 -9.27 21.92 29.37
C PRO A 113 -9.24 22.26 27.87
N GLU A 114 -9.69 23.46 27.51
CA GLU A 114 -9.80 23.89 26.11
C GLU A 114 -8.47 23.74 25.34
N ALA A 115 -7.35 24.13 25.95
CA ALA A 115 -6.02 24.00 25.34
C ALA A 115 -5.68 22.54 25.01
N LYS A 116 -5.85 21.61 25.96
CA LYS A 116 -5.62 20.18 25.76
C LYS A 116 -6.57 19.59 24.72
N LEU A 117 -7.83 20.00 24.74
CA LEU A 117 -8.81 19.55 23.76
C LEU A 117 -8.38 19.96 22.35
N GLN A 118 -8.01 21.23 22.16
CA GLN A 118 -7.61 21.77 20.87
C GLN A 118 -6.34 21.11 20.34
N GLU A 119 -5.33 20.91 21.19
CA GLU A 119 -4.09 20.21 20.84
C GLU A 119 -4.37 18.79 20.33
N ASN A 120 -5.19 18.02 21.04
CA ASN A 120 -5.55 16.66 20.63
C ASN A 120 -6.37 16.68 19.32
N LEU A 121 -7.27 17.64 19.16
CA LEU A 121 -8.03 17.79 17.91
C LEU A 121 -7.11 18.11 16.72
N ASP A 122 -6.16 19.02 16.90
CA ASP A 122 -5.19 19.38 15.87
C ASP A 122 -4.27 18.20 15.54
N SER A 123 -3.82 17.46 16.56
CA SER A 123 -3.02 16.24 16.39
C SER A 123 -3.76 15.17 15.56
N GLU A 124 -5.06 15.01 15.78
CA GLU A 124 -5.89 14.06 15.01
C GLU A 124 -6.09 14.53 13.56
N ILE A 125 -6.35 15.84 13.36
CA ILE A 125 -6.53 16.44 12.03
C ILE A 125 -5.24 16.35 11.19
N MET A 126 -4.10 16.57 11.82
CA MET A 126 -2.77 16.50 11.18
C MET A 126 -2.21 15.08 11.10
N GLU A 127 -2.97 14.09 11.58
CA GLU A 127 -2.61 12.66 11.51
C GLU A 127 -1.27 12.32 12.18
N VAL A 128 -0.88 13.06 13.22
CA VAL A 128 0.47 12.96 13.82
C VAL A 128 0.81 11.52 14.20
N LEU A 129 -0.08 10.85 14.92
CA LEU A 129 0.13 9.49 15.42
C LEU A 129 0.12 8.44 14.30
N LEU A 130 -0.57 8.72 13.20
CA LEU A 130 -0.54 7.86 12.01
C LEU A 130 0.80 7.99 11.29
N GLN A 131 1.31 9.22 11.17
CA GLN A 131 2.60 9.47 10.55
C GLN A 131 3.74 8.88 11.39
N GLU A 132 3.71 9.07 12.71
CA GLU A 132 4.68 8.45 13.64
C GLU A 132 4.70 6.92 13.48
N ALA A 133 3.53 6.27 13.40
CA ALA A 133 3.46 4.83 13.19
C ALA A 133 4.07 4.40 11.84
N ARG A 134 3.79 5.14 10.76
CA ARG A 134 4.33 4.86 9.41
C ARG A 134 5.83 5.13 9.30
N ASP A 135 6.35 6.10 10.05
CA ASP A 135 7.78 6.41 10.08
C ASP A 135 8.56 5.40 10.93
N ALA A 136 7.97 4.96 12.05
CA ALA A 136 8.61 4.08 13.02
C ALA A 136 8.53 2.59 12.64
N PHE A 137 7.52 2.15 11.90
CA PHE A 137 7.28 0.74 11.56
C PHE A 137 7.11 0.52 10.07
N ASP A 138 7.28 -0.74 9.63
CA ASP A 138 7.09 -1.08 8.22
C ASP A 138 5.59 -0.99 7.87
N GLU A 139 5.26 -0.35 6.75
CA GLU A 139 3.86 -0.05 6.36
C GLU A 139 2.95 -1.28 6.38
N GLU A 140 3.49 -2.48 6.10
CA GLU A 140 2.76 -3.76 6.10
C GLU A 140 2.18 -4.17 7.47
N ILE A 141 2.75 -3.65 8.57
CA ILE A 141 2.28 -3.96 9.93
C ILE A 141 1.53 -2.80 10.56
N VAL A 142 1.33 -1.69 9.83
CA VAL A 142 0.58 -0.51 10.31
C VAL A 142 -0.82 -0.52 9.71
N VAL A 143 -1.83 -0.68 10.55
CA VAL A 143 -3.24 -0.76 10.15
C VAL A 143 -4.00 0.44 10.71
N GLU A 144 -4.51 1.28 9.84
CA GLU A 144 -5.38 2.41 10.19
C GLU A 144 -6.84 1.96 10.26
N LEU A 145 -7.55 2.27 11.36
CA LEU A 145 -8.97 1.93 11.55
C LEU A 145 -9.76 3.13 12.08
N THR A 146 -10.92 3.37 11.48
CA THR A 146 -11.85 4.42 11.91
C THR A 146 -12.71 3.95 13.09
N SER A 147 -12.92 4.80 14.09
CA SER A 147 -13.65 4.49 15.33
C SER A 147 -14.59 5.61 15.76
N ASN A 148 -15.55 5.95 14.92
CA ASN A 148 -16.60 6.93 15.22
C ASN A 148 -17.76 6.30 16.01
N THR A 149 -18.09 5.04 15.71
CA THR A 149 -19.28 4.35 16.24
C THR A 149 -18.96 3.05 16.98
N SER A 150 -19.92 2.53 17.74
CA SER A 150 -19.81 1.22 18.39
C SER A 150 -19.78 0.05 17.39
N ASP A 151 -20.46 0.20 16.24
CA ASP A 151 -20.51 -0.84 15.21
C ASP A 151 -19.15 -0.95 14.50
N GLU A 152 -18.50 0.19 14.26
CA GLU A 152 -17.11 0.22 13.80
C GLU A 152 -16.18 -0.40 14.84
N MET A 153 -16.38 -0.17 16.14
CA MET A 153 -15.55 -0.78 17.18
C MET A 153 -15.61 -2.32 17.13
N GLU A 154 -16.80 -2.92 17.02
CA GLU A 154 -16.95 -4.38 16.91
C GLU A 154 -16.30 -4.92 15.63
N THR A 155 -16.46 -4.19 14.52
CA THR A 155 -15.83 -4.54 13.23
C THR A 155 -14.31 -4.44 13.31
N ASN A 156 -13.78 -3.40 13.97
CA ASN A 156 -12.37 -3.19 14.18
C ASN A 156 -11.76 -4.31 15.02
N VAL A 157 -12.39 -4.69 16.12
CA VAL A 157 -11.90 -5.81 16.96
C VAL A 157 -11.82 -7.09 16.14
N SER A 158 -12.87 -7.40 15.38
CA SER A 158 -12.89 -8.59 14.50
C SER A 158 -11.77 -8.52 13.44
N ARG A 159 -11.53 -7.34 12.87
CA ARG A 159 -10.44 -7.12 11.91
C ARG A 159 -9.05 -7.31 12.54
N VAL A 160 -8.85 -6.82 13.76
CA VAL A 160 -7.58 -6.97 14.47
C VAL A 160 -7.32 -8.43 14.84
N GLU A 161 -8.35 -9.23 15.16
CA GLU A 161 -8.20 -10.68 15.39
C GLU A 161 -7.79 -11.44 14.13
N GLU A 162 -8.31 -11.06 12.96
CA GLU A 162 -7.87 -11.62 11.68
C GLU A 162 -6.39 -11.30 11.44
N CYS A 163 -5.99 -10.03 11.59
CA CYS A 163 -4.59 -9.62 11.48
C CYS A 163 -3.70 -10.35 12.48
N GLN A 164 -4.15 -10.48 13.73
CA GLN A 164 -3.44 -11.25 14.77
C GLN A 164 -3.22 -12.69 14.32
N SER A 165 -4.24 -13.34 13.73
CA SER A 165 -4.15 -14.72 13.27
C SER A 165 -3.14 -14.87 12.13
N GLU A 166 -3.13 -13.94 11.18
CA GLU A 166 -2.15 -13.89 10.09
C GLU A 166 -0.72 -13.70 10.61
N VAL A 167 -0.54 -12.74 11.52
CA VAL A 167 0.78 -12.46 12.13
C VAL A 167 1.25 -13.67 12.95
N THR A 168 0.36 -14.30 13.72
CA THR A 168 0.68 -15.52 14.48
C THR A 168 1.12 -16.64 13.54
N ALA A 169 0.46 -16.84 12.39
CA ALA A 169 0.84 -17.83 11.40
C ALA A 169 2.24 -17.56 10.82
N ARG A 170 2.59 -16.30 10.55
CA ARG A 170 3.95 -15.89 10.13
C ARG A 170 4.98 -16.17 11.21
N THR A 171 4.69 -15.81 12.46
CA THR A 171 5.59 -15.97 13.61
C THR A 171 5.85 -17.43 13.97
N VAL A 172 4.87 -18.32 13.76
CA VAL A 172 4.98 -19.76 14.06
C VAL A 172 5.42 -20.58 12.82
N GLY A 173 5.63 -19.94 11.66
CA GLY A 173 6.15 -20.59 10.45
C GLY A 173 5.13 -21.47 9.70
N PHE A 174 3.83 -21.22 9.86
CA PHE A 174 2.79 -21.94 9.12
C PHE A 174 2.48 -21.22 7.79
N LEU A 175 3.01 -21.78 6.71
CA LEU A 175 2.58 -21.49 5.34
C LEU A 175 1.21 -22.15 5.11
N TYR A 176 0.10 -21.40 5.17
CA TYR A 176 -1.19 -21.90 4.70
C TYR A 176 -1.74 -21.08 3.53
N CYS A 177 -1.74 -21.76 2.39
CA CYS A 177 -2.40 -21.44 1.15
C CYS A 177 -3.93 -21.53 1.31
N SER A 178 -4.63 -20.45 0.93
CA SER A 178 -6.05 -20.35 0.51
C SER A 178 -7.16 -20.86 1.45
N ILE A 179 -8.27 -20.09 1.59
CA ILE A 179 -9.66 -20.49 1.25
C ILE A 179 -10.74 -19.56 1.89
N LEU A 180 -11.64 -19.08 1.02
CA LEU A 180 -12.98 -18.48 1.23
C LEU A 180 -13.97 -19.38 2.03
N PRO A 181 -15.13 -18.89 2.52
CA PRO A 181 -15.84 -19.48 3.66
C PRO A 181 -16.64 -20.76 3.36
N PRO A 182 -17.02 -21.55 4.40
CA PRO A 182 -17.53 -22.91 4.23
C PRO A 182 -19.03 -22.95 3.90
N HIS A 183 -19.39 -23.72 2.87
CA HIS A 183 -20.75 -24.22 2.69
C HIS A 183 -20.95 -25.56 3.43
N LYS A 184 -22.09 -25.65 4.11
CA LYS A 184 -22.56 -26.76 4.96
C LYS A 184 -22.55 -28.14 4.26
N SER A 185 -22.00 -29.17 4.92
CA SER A 185 -22.66 -30.47 5.18
C SER A 185 -21.71 -31.48 5.86
N ARG A 186 -22.25 -32.29 6.79
CA ARG A 186 -21.55 -33.26 7.65
C ARG A 186 -21.07 -34.51 6.88
N PRO A 187 -20.07 -35.26 7.38
CA PRO A 187 -19.52 -36.43 6.69
C PRO A 187 -20.24 -37.74 7.06
N ASN A 188 -20.13 -38.74 6.16
CA ASN A 188 -20.34 -40.15 6.45
C ASN A 188 -19.01 -40.89 6.15
N PRO A 189 -18.53 -41.81 7.00
CA PRO A 189 -17.17 -42.35 6.88
C PRO A 189 -17.13 -43.61 6.02
N GLY A 190 -16.12 -43.72 5.17
CA GLY A 190 -15.69 -45.00 4.62
C GLY A 190 -15.54 -45.04 3.11
N CYS A 191 -14.37 -44.66 2.61
CA CYS A 191 -13.79 -45.34 1.45
C CYS A 191 -12.30 -45.03 1.33
N ILE A 192 -11.48 -46.05 1.55
CA ILE A 192 -10.07 -46.05 1.19
C ILE A 192 -10.02 -46.29 -0.32
N VAL A 193 -9.71 -45.25 -1.11
CA VAL A 193 -9.38 -45.40 -2.53
C VAL A 193 -7.99 -44.84 -2.76
N ARG A 194 -7.07 -45.75 -3.10
CA ARG A 194 -5.78 -45.42 -3.71
C ARG A 194 -6.06 -44.76 -5.06
N THR A 195 -5.71 -43.49 -5.22
CA THR A 195 -5.74 -42.82 -6.51
C THR A 195 -4.36 -42.26 -6.84
N ARG A 196 -3.89 -42.63 -8.03
CA ARG A 196 -2.71 -42.12 -8.70
C ARG A 196 -2.67 -40.58 -8.61
N PHE A 197 -1.51 -40.02 -8.26
CA PHE A 197 -1.20 -38.62 -8.51
C PHE A 197 -1.28 -38.36 -10.00
N SER A 198 -2.41 -37.79 -10.44
CA SER A 198 -2.49 -37.04 -11.67
C SER A 198 -1.89 -35.67 -11.37
N LEU A 199 -0.81 -35.30 -12.06
CA LEU A 199 -0.31 -33.92 -12.10
C LEU A 199 -1.42 -33.04 -12.70
N THR A 200 -2.29 -32.51 -11.85
CA THR A 200 -3.14 -31.38 -12.22
C THR A 200 -2.20 -30.19 -12.44
N MET A 201 -2.06 -29.74 -13.68
CA MET A 201 -1.40 -28.47 -13.97
C MET A 201 -2.13 -27.39 -13.15
N ALA A 202 -1.40 -26.73 -12.25
CA ALA A 202 -1.93 -25.63 -11.47
C ALA A 202 -2.49 -24.57 -12.43
N THR A 203 -3.69 -24.09 -12.16
CA THR A 203 -4.29 -22.98 -12.90
C THR A 203 -3.36 -21.77 -12.77
N PRO A 204 -2.98 -21.09 -13.87
CA PRO A 204 -2.07 -19.96 -13.79
C PRO A 204 -2.69 -18.83 -12.96
N PRO A 205 -1.88 -18.11 -12.16
CA PRO A 205 -2.36 -16.97 -11.38
C PRO A 205 -2.99 -15.93 -12.31
N VAL A 206 -4.07 -15.30 -11.86
CA VAL A 206 -4.84 -14.32 -12.63
C VAL A 206 -4.49 -12.91 -12.14
N VAL A 207 -4.26 -11.98 -13.06
CA VAL A 207 -4.10 -10.55 -12.75
C VAL A 207 -5.12 -9.71 -13.53
N ASN A 208 -5.72 -8.73 -12.85
CA ASN A 208 -6.65 -7.79 -13.46
C ASN A 208 -5.87 -6.57 -13.96
N PHE A 209 -5.64 -6.49 -15.27
CA PHE A 209 -5.04 -5.33 -15.90
C PHE A 209 -6.09 -4.23 -16.12
N ILE A 210 -5.94 -3.11 -15.43
CA ILE A 210 -6.88 -1.99 -15.49
C ILE A 210 -6.50 -1.09 -16.66
N THR A 211 -7.18 -1.29 -17.79
CA THR A 211 -6.95 -0.52 -19.01
C THR A 211 -8.18 -0.49 -19.90
N GLY A 212 -8.43 0.66 -20.52
CA GLY A 212 -9.35 0.79 -21.66
C GLY A 212 -8.66 0.65 -23.02
N ASN A 213 -7.33 0.49 -23.06
CA ASN A 213 -6.55 0.53 -24.31
C ASN A 213 -6.25 -0.89 -24.80
N ALA A 214 -6.89 -1.30 -25.90
CA ALA A 214 -6.73 -2.62 -26.50
C ALA A 214 -5.29 -2.91 -26.99
N ASN A 215 -4.51 -1.90 -27.36
CA ASN A 215 -3.11 -2.09 -27.76
C ASN A 215 -2.23 -2.39 -26.54
N LYS A 216 -2.41 -1.64 -25.44
CA LYS A 216 -1.74 -1.92 -24.15
C LYS A 216 -2.02 -3.34 -23.69
N LEU A 217 -3.30 -3.75 -23.71
CA LEU A 217 -3.69 -5.11 -23.34
C LEU A 217 -2.99 -6.18 -24.19
N ARG A 218 -2.90 -5.97 -25.52
CA ARG A 218 -2.24 -6.91 -26.43
C ARG A 218 -0.76 -7.07 -26.10
N GLU A 219 -0.07 -5.97 -25.80
CA GLU A 219 1.36 -5.96 -25.45
C GLU A 219 1.62 -6.65 -24.10
N VAL A 220 0.80 -6.36 -23.08
CA VAL A 220 0.91 -7.01 -21.76
C VAL A 220 0.66 -8.51 -21.86
N LYS A 221 -0.39 -8.93 -22.60
CA LYS A 221 -0.68 -10.35 -22.82
C LYS A 221 0.45 -11.08 -23.52
N ALA A 222 1.03 -10.48 -24.55
CA ALA A 222 2.13 -11.09 -25.31
C ALA A 222 3.37 -11.39 -24.44
N ILE A 223 3.53 -10.73 -23.29
CA ILE A 223 4.68 -10.89 -22.41
C ILE A 223 4.34 -11.74 -21.17
N LEU A 224 3.16 -11.59 -20.59
CA LEU A 224 2.79 -12.28 -19.36
C LEU A 224 2.14 -13.65 -19.59
N GLU A 225 1.43 -13.86 -20.69
CA GLU A 225 0.81 -15.15 -21.00
C GLU A 225 1.83 -16.11 -21.66
N PRO A 226 1.77 -17.43 -21.38
CA PRO A 226 0.76 -18.12 -20.57
C PRO A 226 1.08 -18.20 -19.07
N ALA A 227 2.19 -17.63 -18.61
CA ALA A 227 2.65 -17.75 -17.22
C ALA A 227 1.66 -17.14 -16.22
N ILE A 228 1.04 -16.02 -16.58
CA ILE A 228 0.03 -15.30 -15.78
C ILE A 228 -1.14 -15.00 -16.69
N ALA A 229 -2.35 -15.38 -16.28
CA ALA A 229 -3.56 -15.08 -17.03
C ALA A 229 -3.95 -13.60 -16.84
N VAL A 230 -4.03 -12.83 -17.94
CA VAL A 230 -4.35 -11.40 -17.88
C VAL A 230 -5.82 -11.18 -18.21
N GLN A 231 -6.59 -10.72 -17.22
CA GLN A 231 -7.96 -10.24 -17.40
C GLN A 231 -7.93 -8.72 -17.56
N SER A 232 -8.73 -8.18 -18.48
CA SER A 232 -8.83 -6.74 -18.68
C SER A 232 -10.10 -6.23 -18.02
N GLN A 233 -9.98 -5.17 -17.22
CA GLN A 233 -11.14 -4.43 -16.72
C GLN A 233 -10.98 -2.95 -17.07
N ALA A 234 -12.03 -2.33 -17.61
CA ALA A 234 -12.07 -0.90 -17.85
C ALA A 234 -12.76 -0.25 -16.65
N ILE A 235 -11.97 0.20 -15.68
CA ILE A 235 -12.45 0.91 -14.50
C ILE A 235 -12.05 2.38 -14.67
N ASP A 236 -13.02 3.27 -14.49
CA ASP A 236 -12.76 4.70 -14.43
C ASP A 236 -12.22 5.04 -13.03
N LEU A 237 -10.97 5.48 -12.97
CA LEU A 237 -10.26 5.76 -11.74
C LEU A 237 -9.78 7.20 -11.80
N ASP A 238 -10.13 8.01 -10.78
CA ASP A 238 -9.62 9.37 -10.69
C ASP A 238 -8.08 9.37 -10.68
N GLU A 239 -7.47 10.06 -11.63
CA GLU A 239 -6.02 10.24 -11.73
C GLU A 239 -5.61 11.41 -10.83
N VAL A 240 -4.90 11.12 -9.74
CA VAL A 240 -4.31 12.14 -8.87
C VAL A 240 -3.19 12.91 -9.60
N GLN A 241 -2.83 14.08 -9.08
CA GLN A 241 -1.69 14.85 -9.57
C GLN A 241 -0.48 14.58 -8.69
N GLY A 242 0.69 14.48 -9.30
CA GLY A 242 1.94 14.17 -8.60
C GLY A 242 3.06 13.78 -9.56
N THR A 243 4.09 13.16 -9.00
CA THR A 243 5.15 12.47 -9.74
C THR A 243 4.60 11.22 -10.45
N VAL A 244 5.39 10.66 -11.37
CA VAL A 244 4.99 9.44 -12.11
C VAL A 244 4.70 8.29 -11.14
N GLU A 245 5.53 8.14 -10.12
CA GLU A 245 5.42 7.10 -9.10
C GLU A 245 4.17 7.30 -8.24
N GLU A 246 3.93 8.50 -7.72
CA GLU A 246 2.75 8.81 -6.90
C GLU A 246 1.44 8.58 -7.66
N VAL A 247 1.37 9.03 -8.92
CA VAL A 247 0.19 8.81 -9.77
C VAL A 247 -0.06 7.31 -9.97
N THR A 248 0.97 6.54 -10.31
CA THR A 248 0.83 5.10 -10.54
C THR A 248 0.50 4.32 -9.26
N ILE A 249 1.10 4.67 -8.11
CA ILE A 249 0.79 4.07 -6.81
C ILE A 249 -0.66 4.31 -6.45
N ALA A 250 -1.13 5.57 -6.47
CA ALA A 250 -2.49 5.92 -6.11
C ALA A 250 -3.52 5.23 -7.02
N LYS A 251 -3.23 5.17 -8.33
CA LYS A 251 -4.04 4.43 -9.31
C LYS A 251 -4.09 2.93 -9.00
N CYS A 252 -2.97 2.34 -8.61
CA CYS A 252 -2.89 0.91 -8.28
C CYS A 252 -3.65 0.59 -6.99
N ARG A 253 -3.49 1.40 -5.93
CA ARG A 253 -4.23 1.25 -4.67
C ARG A 253 -5.73 1.32 -4.92
N LYS A 254 -6.20 2.36 -5.61
CA LYS A 254 -7.63 2.52 -5.95
C LYS A 254 -8.17 1.39 -6.84
N ALA A 255 -7.37 0.91 -7.78
CA ALA A 255 -7.71 -0.27 -8.58
C ALA A 255 -7.87 -1.52 -7.70
N ALA A 256 -6.94 -1.76 -6.77
CA ALA A 256 -6.96 -2.90 -5.87
C ALA A 256 -8.21 -2.86 -4.97
N ASP A 257 -8.52 -1.68 -4.41
CA ASP A 257 -9.71 -1.45 -3.59
C ASP A 257 -11.01 -1.67 -4.37
N THR A 258 -11.03 -1.33 -5.67
CA THR A 258 -12.22 -1.54 -6.50
C THR A 258 -12.40 -3.00 -6.92
N VAL A 259 -11.29 -3.67 -7.28
CA VAL A 259 -11.31 -5.04 -7.80
C VAL A 259 -11.37 -6.08 -6.67
N GLN A 260 -10.92 -5.75 -5.47
CA GLN A 260 -10.82 -6.65 -4.33
C GLN A 260 -9.95 -7.89 -4.65
N GLY A 261 -8.81 -7.66 -5.32
CA GLY A 261 -7.90 -8.74 -5.71
C GLY A 261 -6.70 -8.25 -6.54
N PRO A 262 -5.94 -9.17 -7.17
CA PRO A 262 -4.71 -8.82 -7.87
C PRO A 262 -4.97 -7.88 -9.04
N VAL A 263 -4.27 -6.74 -9.03
CA VAL A 263 -4.38 -5.71 -10.06
C VAL A 263 -3.02 -5.38 -10.65
N LEU A 264 -3.06 -5.00 -11.92
CA LEU A 264 -1.95 -4.40 -12.64
C LEU A 264 -2.46 -3.10 -13.26
N VAL A 265 -1.75 -2.00 -13.04
CA VAL A 265 -2.03 -0.71 -13.70
C VAL A 265 -0.79 -0.24 -14.45
N GLU A 266 -0.98 0.68 -15.38
CA GLU A 266 0.10 1.26 -16.19
C GLU A 266 -0.13 2.75 -16.40
N ASP A 267 0.91 3.55 -16.18
CA ASP A 267 0.99 4.94 -16.64
C ASP A 267 2.17 5.15 -17.58
N THR A 268 1.95 6.04 -18.54
CA THR A 268 2.92 6.37 -19.58
C THR A 268 3.15 7.87 -19.56
N CYS A 269 4.40 8.28 -19.41
CA CYS A 269 4.81 9.68 -19.31
C CYS A 269 5.75 10.04 -20.46
N LEU A 270 5.69 11.31 -20.86
CA LEU A 270 6.64 11.90 -21.79
C LEU A 270 7.26 13.14 -21.13
N CYS A 271 8.54 13.05 -20.83
CA CYS A 271 9.23 13.99 -19.95
C CYS A 271 10.22 14.83 -20.75
N PHE A 272 9.94 16.12 -20.96
CA PHE A 272 10.86 17.01 -21.68
C PHE A 272 11.90 17.58 -20.71
N LYS A 273 13.19 17.37 -20.99
CA LYS A 273 14.26 17.83 -20.09
C LYS A 273 14.29 19.35 -19.92
N ALA A 274 14.05 20.07 -21.01
CA ALA A 274 13.96 21.52 -21.00
C ALA A 274 12.81 22.09 -20.12
N LEU A 275 11.80 21.27 -19.80
CA LEU A 275 10.66 21.66 -18.97
C LEU A 275 10.65 20.95 -17.61
N ASN A 276 11.81 20.50 -17.12
CA ASN A 276 11.94 19.75 -15.88
C ASN A 276 10.97 18.55 -15.84
N ASP A 277 11.03 17.72 -16.89
CA ASP A 277 10.24 16.49 -17.07
C ASP A 277 8.73 16.68 -17.27
N LEU A 278 8.22 17.90 -17.40
CA LEU A 278 6.87 18.16 -17.92
C LEU A 278 6.79 17.88 -19.44
N PRO A 279 5.62 17.50 -19.99
CA PRO A 279 4.32 17.33 -19.31
C PRO A 279 4.21 16.07 -18.43
N GLY A 280 5.15 15.12 -18.54
CA GLY A 280 5.24 13.97 -17.63
C GLY A 280 3.95 13.13 -17.62
N PRO A 281 3.33 12.88 -16.44
CA PRO A 281 2.10 12.09 -16.32
C PRO A 281 0.90 12.77 -16.99
N TYR A 282 0.96 14.07 -17.27
CA TYR A 282 -0.13 14.84 -17.86
C TYR A 282 -0.17 14.76 -19.39
N ILE A 283 0.72 13.98 -20.02
CA ILE A 283 0.89 13.94 -21.49
C ILE A 283 -0.41 13.63 -22.26
N LYS A 284 -1.31 12.82 -21.71
CA LYS A 284 -2.63 12.53 -22.32
C LYS A 284 -3.41 13.82 -22.58
N TRP A 285 -3.49 14.70 -21.59
CA TRP A 285 -4.23 15.96 -21.67
C TRP A 285 -3.57 16.93 -22.64
N PHE A 286 -2.25 17.06 -22.59
CA PHE A 286 -1.51 17.88 -23.56
C PHE A 286 -1.71 17.37 -24.98
N MET A 287 -1.62 16.06 -25.22
CA MET A 287 -1.82 15.49 -26.53
C MET A 287 -3.24 15.73 -27.06
N GLN A 288 -4.27 15.62 -26.20
CA GLN A 288 -5.65 15.91 -26.57
C GLN A 288 -5.90 17.40 -26.87
N SER A 289 -5.31 18.31 -26.09
CA SER A 289 -5.57 19.74 -26.22
C SER A 289 -4.77 20.42 -27.32
N ILE A 290 -3.47 20.12 -27.43
CA ILE A 290 -2.55 20.87 -28.30
C ILE A 290 -1.92 20.00 -29.40
N GLY A 291 -2.06 18.68 -29.33
CA GLY A 291 -1.59 17.73 -30.34
C GLY A 291 -0.07 17.75 -30.58
N HIS A 292 0.37 17.05 -31.62
CA HIS A 292 1.78 16.94 -32.00
C HIS A 292 2.47 18.29 -32.24
N GLN A 293 1.78 19.20 -32.94
CA GLN A 293 2.32 20.53 -33.25
C GLN A 293 2.45 21.38 -31.98
N GLY A 294 1.45 21.35 -31.09
CA GLY A 294 1.51 22.07 -29.83
C GLY A 294 2.62 21.57 -28.92
N LEU A 295 2.80 20.25 -28.82
CA LEU A 295 3.90 19.65 -28.06
C LEU A 295 5.27 20.08 -28.59
N ASN A 296 5.45 20.15 -29.91
CA ASN A 296 6.66 20.71 -30.52
C ASN A 296 6.83 22.21 -30.20
N ASN A 297 5.73 22.97 -30.27
CA ASN A 297 5.74 24.41 -29.99
C ASN A 297 6.12 24.74 -28.54
N LEU A 298 5.76 23.89 -27.57
CA LEU A 298 6.18 24.05 -26.16
C LEU A 298 7.70 24.11 -26.02
N LEU A 299 8.41 23.38 -26.88
CA LEU A 299 9.86 23.35 -26.86
C LEU A 299 10.50 24.39 -27.78
N ALA A 300 9.75 25.16 -28.57
CA ALA A 300 10.31 26.02 -29.63
C ALA A 300 11.41 26.98 -29.14
N ALA A 301 11.26 27.54 -27.93
CA ALA A 301 12.23 28.47 -27.34
C ALA A 301 13.48 27.80 -26.72
N TYR A 302 13.48 26.48 -26.57
CA TYR A 302 14.55 25.73 -25.92
C TYR A 302 15.45 25.07 -26.94
N SER A 303 16.77 25.21 -26.81
CA SER A 303 17.72 24.49 -27.67
C SER A 303 17.73 22.99 -27.37
N ASP A 304 17.55 22.63 -26.10
CA ASP A 304 17.45 21.24 -25.67
C ASP A 304 16.08 20.65 -26.06
N LYS A 305 16.13 19.57 -26.85
CA LYS A 305 14.98 18.78 -27.27
C LYS A 305 14.99 17.38 -26.67
N SER A 306 15.91 17.08 -25.76
CA SER A 306 15.98 15.77 -25.13
C SER A 306 14.74 15.50 -24.29
N ALA A 307 14.29 14.25 -24.33
CA ALA A 307 13.12 13.80 -23.60
C ALA A 307 13.27 12.33 -23.21
N ASP A 308 12.57 11.95 -22.15
CA ASP A 308 12.42 10.55 -21.76
C ASP A 308 10.98 10.10 -21.99
N ALA A 309 10.83 8.95 -22.63
CA ALA A 309 9.61 8.17 -22.54
C ALA A 309 9.71 7.26 -21.31
N VAL A 310 8.71 7.30 -20.42
CA VAL A 310 8.70 6.52 -19.18
C VAL A 310 7.41 5.70 -19.11
N CYS A 311 7.53 4.42 -18.83
CA CYS A 311 6.40 3.53 -18.52
C CYS A 311 6.57 3.01 -17.11
N THR A 312 5.55 3.14 -16.28
CA THR A 312 5.53 2.54 -14.94
C THR A 312 4.34 1.59 -14.87
N PHE A 313 4.63 0.31 -14.64
CA PHE A 313 3.62 -0.64 -14.18
C PHE A 313 3.62 -0.66 -12.67
N ALA A 314 2.44 -0.80 -12.07
CA ALA A 314 2.29 -1.10 -10.66
C ALA A 314 1.43 -2.33 -10.48
N TYR A 315 1.93 -3.28 -9.70
CA TYR A 315 1.22 -4.50 -9.34
C TYR A 315 0.88 -4.47 -7.85
N SER A 316 -0.34 -4.89 -7.51
CA SER A 316 -0.73 -5.19 -6.14
C SER A 316 -1.49 -6.51 -6.10
N PRO A 317 -1.24 -7.40 -5.12
CA PRO A 317 -2.03 -8.62 -4.94
C PRO A 317 -3.45 -8.36 -4.41
N GLY A 318 -3.75 -7.17 -3.90
CA GLY A 318 -5.08 -6.81 -3.39
C GLY A 318 -5.08 -5.58 -2.48
N PRO A 319 -6.25 -5.17 -1.95
CA PRO A 319 -6.39 -4.06 -1.01
C PRO A 319 -5.41 -4.18 0.17
N GLY A 320 -4.85 -3.05 0.60
CA GLY A 320 -3.91 -3.01 1.75
C GLY A 320 -2.49 -3.49 1.46
N HIS A 321 -2.17 -3.91 0.23
CA HIS A 321 -0.80 -4.25 -0.17
C HIS A 321 -0.14 -3.12 -0.96
N GLU A 322 1.11 -2.82 -0.60
CA GLU A 322 1.86 -1.76 -1.25
C GLU A 322 2.17 -2.09 -2.72
N PRO A 323 1.83 -1.19 -3.68
CA PRO A 323 2.11 -1.45 -5.08
C PRO A 323 3.60 -1.59 -5.38
N VAL A 324 3.96 -2.69 -6.04
CA VAL A 324 5.32 -2.89 -6.54
C VAL A 324 5.45 -2.22 -7.91
N LEU A 325 6.40 -1.29 -8.02
CA LEU A 325 6.64 -0.53 -9.26
C LEU A 325 7.66 -1.19 -10.17
N PHE A 326 7.35 -1.20 -11.47
CA PHE A 326 8.24 -1.64 -12.53
C PHE A 326 8.33 -0.54 -13.58
N GLN A 327 9.44 0.22 -13.54
CA GLN A 327 9.63 1.36 -14.42
C GLN A 327 10.63 1.05 -15.55
N GLY A 328 10.28 1.39 -16.77
CA GLY A 328 11.17 1.41 -17.92
C GLY A 328 11.27 2.82 -18.50
N ARG A 329 12.47 3.18 -18.95
CA ARG A 329 12.77 4.52 -19.46
C ARG A 329 13.57 4.40 -20.76
N THR A 330 13.19 5.20 -21.76
CA THR A 330 13.94 5.34 -23.01
C THR A 330 14.24 6.81 -23.24
N GLY A 331 15.52 7.16 -23.32
CA GLY A 331 15.95 8.50 -23.68
C GLY A 331 15.88 8.72 -25.19
N GLY A 332 15.44 9.92 -25.59
CA GLY A 332 15.26 10.29 -26.99
C GLY A 332 15.19 11.80 -27.15
N LYS A 333 14.60 12.24 -28.26
CA LYS A 333 14.41 13.67 -28.57
C LYS A 333 13.03 13.94 -29.14
N ILE A 334 12.53 15.16 -28.91
CA ILE A 334 11.30 15.64 -29.52
C ILE A 334 11.61 16.27 -30.88
N VAL A 335 10.88 15.82 -31.89
CA VAL A 335 11.04 16.23 -33.29
C VAL A 335 9.70 16.56 -33.94
N PRO A 336 9.70 17.29 -35.07
CA PRO A 336 8.50 17.44 -35.88
C PRO A 336 7.91 16.08 -36.25
N PRO A 337 6.57 15.94 -36.30
CA PRO A 337 5.92 14.64 -36.44
C PRO A 337 6.32 13.95 -37.75
N ARG A 338 6.73 12.68 -37.65
CA ARG A 338 6.99 11.79 -38.80
C ARG A 338 6.38 10.42 -38.55
N GLY A 339 5.98 9.75 -39.64
CA GLY A 339 5.24 8.48 -39.59
C GLY A 339 3.73 8.66 -39.31
N PRO A 340 3.01 7.56 -39.07
CA PRO A 340 1.59 7.58 -38.73
C PRO A 340 1.30 8.33 -37.42
N THR A 341 0.27 9.18 -37.40
CA THR A 341 -0.08 10.07 -36.28
C THR A 341 -1.29 9.59 -35.48
N ASP A 342 -1.70 8.34 -35.67
CA ASP A 342 -2.90 7.71 -35.12
C ASP A 342 -2.71 7.21 -33.68
N PHE A 343 -1.46 7.14 -33.17
CA PHE A 343 -1.17 6.60 -31.85
C PHE A 343 -0.36 7.55 -30.96
N GLY A 344 -1.04 8.23 -30.04
CA GLY A 344 -0.42 9.01 -28.97
C GLY A 344 0.56 10.05 -29.51
N TRP A 345 1.74 10.11 -28.91
CA TRP A 345 2.82 11.04 -29.23
C TRP A 345 3.99 10.36 -29.98
N ASP A 346 3.83 9.11 -30.42
CA ASP A 346 4.91 8.32 -31.05
C ASP A 346 5.54 9.04 -32.25
N ALA A 347 4.76 9.81 -33.00
CA ALA A 347 5.23 10.50 -34.20
C ALA A 347 6.24 11.62 -33.89
N ILE A 348 6.33 12.09 -32.65
CA ILE A 348 7.23 13.19 -32.26
C ILE A 348 8.37 12.75 -31.35
N PHE A 349 8.41 11.50 -30.90
CA PHE A 349 9.50 10.99 -30.06
C PHE A 349 10.47 10.18 -30.92
N GLU A 350 11.69 10.70 -31.08
CA GLU A 350 12.77 10.09 -31.85
C GLU A 350 13.71 9.30 -30.96
N TYR A 351 13.99 8.06 -31.37
CA TYR A 351 15.04 7.21 -30.85
C TYR A 351 15.90 6.72 -32.02
N ASP A 352 17.21 6.96 -31.92
CA ASP A 352 18.21 6.49 -32.89
C ASP A 352 17.87 6.84 -34.37
N GLY A 353 17.43 8.09 -34.60
CA GLY A 353 17.14 8.61 -35.93
C GLY A 353 15.76 8.27 -36.52
N GLN A 354 14.95 7.47 -35.82
CA GLN A 354 13.57 7.17 -36.21
C GLN A 354 12.58 7.59 -35.13
N THR A 355 11.41 8.10 -35.51
CA THR A 355 10.32 8.27 -34.55
C THR A 355 9.74 6.92 -34.16
N TYR A 356 9.15 6.80 -32.99
CA TYR A 356 8.44 5.58 -32.60
C TYR A 356 7.34 5.19 -33.58
N ALA A 357 6.74 6.15 -34.29
CA ALA A 357 5.74 5.88 -35.32
C ALA A 357 6.35 5.32 -36.61
N GLU A 358 7.63 5.62 -36.90
CA GLU A 358 8.35 5.08 -38.07
C GLU A 358 8.88 3.66 -37.83
N MET A 359 8.87 3.17 -36.59
CA MET A 359 9.40 1.85 -36.22
C MET A 359 8.38 0.73 -36.44
N ASP A 360 8.90 -0.45 -36.81
CA ASP A 360 8.11 -1.69 -36.70
C ASP A 360 7.75 -1.95 -35.23
N LYS A 361 6.52 -2.44 -34.99
CA LYS A 361 6.00 -2.67 -33.63
C LYS A 361 6.88 -3.61 -32.82
N THR A 362 7.41 -4.66 -33.45
CA THR A 362 8.26 -5.65 -32.77
C THR A 362 9.60 -5.04 -32.38
N ALA A 363 10.20 -4.27 -33.30
CA ALA A 363 11.45 -3.57 -33.04
C ALA A 363 11.29 -2.52 -31.92
N LYS A 364 10.21 -1.72 -31.96
CA LYS A 364 9.87 -0.75 -30.93
C LYS A 364 9.74 -1.42 -29.56
N ASN A 365 8.99 -2.52 -29.47
CA ASN A 365 8.73 -3.19 -28.19
C ASN A 365 10.03 -3.61 -27.47
N ASN A 366 11.06 -4.04 -28.19
CA ASN A 366 12.34 -4.45 -27.61
C ASN A 366 13.14 -3.31 -26.95
N ILE A 367 12.95 -2.07 -27.42
CA ILE A 367 13.71 -0.90 -26.94
C ILE A 367 12.86 0.10 -26.16
N SER A 368 11.53 -0.06 -26.20
CA SER A 368 10.60 0.89 -25.62
C SER A 368 10.59 0.82 -24.10
N HIS A 369 10.38 1.98 -23.49
CA HIS A 369 10.05 2.18 -22.08
C HIS A 369 9.05 1.16 -21.54
N ARG A 370 7.98 0.85 -22.28
CA ARG A 370 7.01 -0.18 -21.88
C ARG A 370 7.58 -1.60 -21.92
N GLY A 371 8.29 -1.96 -22.97
CA GLY A 371 8.93 -3.28 -23.07
C GLY A 371 9.97 -3.51 -21.95
N LEU A 372 10.75 -2.47 -21.64
CA LEU A 372 11.69 -2.49 -20.51
C LEU A 372 10.98 -2.66 -19.16
N ALA A 373 9.86 -1.98 -18.95
CA ALA A 373 9.04 -2.10 -17.75
C ALA A 373 8.43 -3.52 -17.63
N LEU A 374 7.90 -4.05 -18.73
CA LEU A 374 7.32 -5.40 -18.78
C LEU A 374 8.34 -6.50 -18.56
N LYS A 375 9.58 -6.32 -19.03
CA LYS A 375 10.67 -7.25 -18.75
C LYS A 375 10.96 -7.33 -17.25
N LYS A 376 11.02 -6.19 -16.56
CA LYS A 376 11.21 -6.14 -15.09
C LYS A 376 10.04 -6.83 -14.35
N LEU A 377 8.81 -6.58 -14.79
CA LEU A 377 7.62 -7.25 -14.25
C LEU A 377 7.69 -8.77 -14.42
N GLN A 378 8.07 -9.23 -15.61
CA GLN A 378 8.21 -10.66 -15.92
C GLN A 378 9.30 -11.34 -15.07
N GLU A 379 10.48 -10.72 -14.97
CA GLU A 379 11.59 -11.22 -14.14
C GLU A 379 11.19 -11.33 -12.67
N TRP A 380 10.46 -10.34 -12.15
CA TRP A 380 9.98 -10.34 -10.77
C TRP A 380 8.98 -11.48 -10.49
N PHE A 381 8.02 -11.70 -11.40
CA PHE A 381 7.06 -12.81 -11.26
C PHE A 381 7.74 -14.18 -11.35
N ALA A 382 8.74 -14.34 -12.23
CA ALA A 382 9.50 -15.59 -12.34
C ALA A 382 10.23 -15.92 -11.03
N GLN A 383 10.91 -14.95 -10.43
CA GLN A 383 11.60 -15.12 -9.15
C GLN A 383 10.64 -15.49 -8.01
N LYS A 384 9.44 -14.90 -7.99
CA LYS A 384 8.42 -15.22 -6.98
C LYS A 384 7.84 -16.63 -7.15
N ALA A 385 7.71 -17.13 -8.37
CA ALA A 385 7.26 -18.50 -8.64
C ALA A 385 8.28 -19.56 -8.18
N ASP A 386 9.58 -19.27 -8.33
CA ASP A 386 10.66 -20.18 -7.92
C ASP A 386 10.80 -20.27 -6.39
N LEU A 387 10.55 -19.17 -5.66
CA LEU A 387 10.56 -19.13 -4.19
C LEU A 387 9.41 -19.91 -3.53
N VAL A 388 8.33 -20.19 -4.26
CA VAL A 388 7.17 -20.99 -3.79
C VAL A 388 7.34 -22.47 -4.13
N SER A 389 8.30 -22.80 -5.01
CA SER A 389 8.55 -24.16 -5.51
C SER A 389 9.73 -24.87 -4.81
N GLN A 390 10.44 -24.18 -3.91
CA GLN A 390 11.48 -24.72 -3.00
C GLN A 390 10.93 -24.79 -1.58
#